data_AF-A0AB39UVQ1-F1
#
_entry.id   AF-A0AB39UVQ1-F1
#
_cell.length_a   1.000
_cell.length_b   1.000
_cell.length_c   1.000
_cell.angle_alpha   90.00
_cell.angle_beta   90.00
_cell.angle_gamma   90.00
#
_symmetry.space_group_name_H-M   'P 1'
#
loop_
_entity.id
_entity.type
_entity.pdbx_description
1 polymer ?
#
loop_
_entity_poly.entity_id
_entity_poly.type
_entity_poly.pdbx_seq_one_letter_code
_entity_poly.pdbx_strand_id
1 'polypeptide(L)'
;MSGKKPGLPPYYLAVVMFALGLFVATLIHTGSRARDSGRDNAHDVLFTLNGQSWRAADLPEPQASKWKAFHDQVKDWEYRLITSAALRAWFESVAESEGSTPEAVSKRLLGTEVSDDEVAAFYSANQDQLKAPYSELRDSIRAALARHREDQNRAALLEKLIREGVLDIPTEYKP
;
A
#
# COMPACT_ATOMS: atom_id res chain seq x y z
N MET A 1 48.83 -60.79 35.74
CA MET A 1 48.18 -61.01 34.43
C MET A 1 47.65 -59.66 33.96
N SER A 2 48.27 -59.03 32.96
CA SER A 2 47.85 -57.71 32.46
C SER A 2 47.56 -57.83 30.97
N GLY A 3 46.27 -57.80 30.62
CA GLY A 3 45.79 -57.89 29.24
C GLY A 3 45.91 -56.55 28.53
N LYS A 4 46.75 -56.47 27.50
CA LYS A 4 46.81 -55.31 26.59
C LYS A 4 45.57 -55.30 25.69
N LYS A 5 44.78 -54.22 25.75
CA LYS A 5 43.69 -53.97 24.80
C LYS A 5 44.28 -53.66 23.42
N PRO A 6 43.77 -54.24 22.32
CA PRO A 6 44.26 -53.91 20.98
C PRO A 6 43.86 -52.48 20.64
N GLY A 7 44.86 -51.65 20.29
CA GLY A 7 44.64 -50.30 19.78
C GLY A 7 43.96 -50.36 18.42
N LEU A 8 42.96 -49.49 18.22
CA LEU A 8 42.23 -49.39 16.96
C LEU A 8 43.20 -49.07 15.81
N PRO A 9 43.15 -49.82 14.70
CA PRO A 9 44.00 -49.57 13.57
C PRO A 9 43.76 -48.18 12.95
N PRO A 10 44.82 -47.47 12.51
CA PRO A 10 44.75 -46.07 12.08
C PRO A 10 43.83 -45.83 10.87
N TYR A 11 43.57 -46.86 10.04
CA TYR A 11 42.69 -46.75 8.88
C TYR A 11 41.20 -46.56 9.26
N TYR A 12 40.74 -47.04 10.42
CA TYR A 12 39.37 -46.78 10.88
C TYR A 12 39.15 -45.30 11.19
N LEU A 13 40.18 -44.64 11.73
CA LEU A 13 40.11 -43.23 12.06
C LEU A 13 40.02 -42.37 10.78
N ALA A 14 40.73 -42.78 9.72
CA ALA A 14 40.64 -42.14 8.41
C ALA A 14 39.25 -42.30 7.75
N VAL A 15 38.65 -43.49 7.81
CA VAL A 15 37.30 -43.74 7.25
C VAL A 15 36.23 -42.94 7.99
N VAL A 16 36.30 -42.90 9.33
CA VAL A 16 35.34 -42.13 10.15
C VAL A 16 35.46 -40.63 9.88
N MET A 17 36.69 -40.10 9.78
CA MET A 17 36.92 -38.69 9.45
C MET A 17 36.45 -38.34 8.04
N PHE A 18 36.66 -39.23 7.06
CA PHE A 18 36.18 -39.05 5.69
C PHE A 18 34.64 -39.06 5.60
N ALA A 19 33.99 -39.99 6.31
CA ALA A 19 32.53 -40.06 6.38
C ALA A 19 31.92 -38.83 7.06
N LEU A 20 32.54 -38.33 8.15
CA LEU A 20 32.14 -37.08 8.80
C LEU A 20 32.32 -35.87 7.88
N GLY A 21 33.42 -35.81 7.11
CA GLY A 21 33.65 -34.75 6.12
C GLY A 21 32.60 -34.73 5.01
N LEU A 22 32.25 -35.90 4.46
CA LEU A 22 31.18 -36.03 3.47
C LEU A 22 29.80 -35.67 4.03
N PHE A 23 29.52 -36.03 5.28
CA PHE A 23 28.25 -35.71 5.95
C PHE A 23 28.08 -34.21 6.22
N VAL A 24 29.15 -33.53 6.64
CA VAL A 24 29.14 -32.05 6.80
C VAL A 24 29.02 -31.36 5.44
N ALA A 25 29.73 -31.86 4.42
CA ALA A 25 29.64 -31.30 3.07
C ALA A 25 28.23 -31.45 2.45
N THR A 26 27.55 -32.58 2.69
CA THR A 26 26.17 -32.77 2.25
C THR A 26 25.20 -31.86 3.00
N LEU A 27 25.31 -31.73 4.33
CA LEU A 27 24.46 -30.80 5.10
C LEU A 27 24.58 -29.34 4.63
N ILE A 28 25.79 -28.89 4.27
CA ILE A 28 25.99 -27.54 3.74
C ILE A 28 25.37 -27.39 2.34
N HIS A 29 25.47 -28.40 1.48
CA HIS A 29 24.93 -28.34 0.11
C HIS A 29 23.40 -28.49 0.03
N THR A 30 22.77 -29.21 0.97
CA THR A 30 21.30 -29.33 1.00
C THR A 30 20.63 -28.07 1.59
N GLY A 31 21.34 -27.30 2.43
CA GLY A 31 20.86 -26.02 2.97
C GLY A 31 21.06 -24.82 2.03
N SER A 32 21.96 -24.91 1.04
CA SER A 32 22.34 -23.79 0.18
C SER A 32 21.73 -23.82 -1.23
N ARG A 33 20.87 -24.80 -1.56
CA ARG A 33 20.30 -24.96 -2.92
C ARG A 33 18.95 -24.26 -3.17
N ALA A 34 18.54 -23.36 -2.29
CA ALA A 34 17.39 -22.46 -2.48
C ALA A 34 17.84 -21.00 -2.68
N ARG A 35 19.02 -20.78 -3.25
CA ARG A 35 19.60 -19.44 -3.46
C ARG A 35 20.30 -19.38 -4.81
N ASP A 36 19.51 -19.47 -5.88
CA ASP A 36 19.69 -18.77 -7.16
C ASP A 36 18.88 -19.44 -8.27
N SER A 37 17.64 -18.98 -8.44
CA SER A 37 17.02 -18.86 -9.76
C SER A 37 15.77 -17.98 -9.64
N GLY A 38 15.94 -16.70 -9.94
CA GLY A 38 14.85 -15.74 -9.97
C GLY A 38 15.11 -14.62 -8.99
N ARG A 39 15.09 -13.40 -9.51
CA ARG A 39 14.99 -12.15 -8.74
C ARG A 39 13.60 -12.11 -8.11
N ASP A 40 13.33 -13.05 -7.22
CA ASP A 40 12.14 -13.14 -6.43
C ASP A 40 12.29 -12.09 -5.34
N ASN A 41 11.59 -10.98 -5.54
CA ASN A 41 11.45 -9.97 -4.51
C ASN A 41 11.03 -10.69 -3.23
N ALA A 42 11.92 -10.76 -2.24
CA ALA A 42 11.63 -11.34 -0.92
C ALA A 42 10.38 -10.68 -0.27
N HIS A 43 9.97 -9.53 -0.80
CA HIS A 43 8.75 -8.80 -0.51
C HIS A 43 7.44 -9.44 -1.04
N ASP A 44 7.49 -10.52 -1.82
CA ASP A 44 6.31 -11.15 -2.44
C ASP A 44 5.88 -12.48 -1.78
N VAL A 45 6.64 -12.98 -0.82
CA VAL A 45 6.27 -14.17 -0.03
C VAL A 45 5.39 -13.76 1.14
N LEU A 46 4.19 -14.34 1.23
CA LEU A 46 3.23 -14.07 2.30
C LEU A 46 3.54 -14.87 3.56
N PHE A 47 3.79 -16.18 3.40
CA PHE A 47 4.13 -17.07 4.49
C PHE A 47 4.81 -18.35 3.96
N THR A 48 5.39 -19.13 4.86
CA THR A 48 5.97 -20.45 4.55
C THR A 48 5.26 -21.53 5.36
N LEU A 49 4.83 -22.61 4.72
CA LEU A 49 4.18 -23.76 5.35
C LEU A 49 4.82 -25.05 4.85
N ASN A 50 5.33 -25.89 5.76
CA ASN A 50 6.02 -27.16 5.43
C ASN A 50 7.19 -27.01 4.45
N GLY A 51 7.94 -25.90 4.55
CA GLY A 51 9.04 -25.60 3.63
C GLY A 51 8.60 -25.08 2.26
N GLN A 52 7.30 -24.98 1.99
CA GLN A 52 6.76 -24.35 0.79
C GLN A 52 6.47 -22.87 1.08
N SER A 53 6.98 -21.97 0.24
CA SER A 53 6.65 -20.54 0.28
C SER A 53 5.35 -20.29 -0.47
N TRP A 54 4.48 -19.47 0.11
CA TRP A 54 3.17 -19.11 -0.44
C TRP A 54 3.15 -17.63 -0.78
N ARG A 55 2.75 -17.31 -2.00
CA ARG A 55 2.56 -15.96 -2.52
C ARG A 55 1.08 -15.63 -2.64
N ALA A 56 0.79 -14.38 -2.99
CA ALA A 56 -0.58 -13.93 -3.26
C ALA A 56 -1.29 -14.80 -4.33
N ALA A 57 -0.56 -15.19 -5.37
CA ALA A 57 -1.08 -16.02 -6.46
C ALA A 57 -1.35 -17.48 -6.06
N ASP A 58 -0.73 -17.95 -4.97
CA ASP A 58 -0.88 -19.33 -4.49
C ASP A 58 -2.06 -19.48 -3.52
N LEU A 59 -2.65 -18.37 -3.06
CA LEU A 59 -3.76 -18.41 -2.11
C LEU A 59 -4.99 -19.09 -2.74
N PRO A 60 -5.66 -20.00 -2.02
CA PRO A 60 -6.94 -20.53 -2.47
C PRO A 60 -8.02 -19.44 -2.41
N GLU A 61 -9.08 -19.60 -3.20
CA GLU A 61 -10.30 -18.82 -2.99
C GLU A 61 -11.02 -19.31 -1.72
N PRO A 62 -11.62 -18.41 -0.91
CA PRO A 62 -11.84 -16.97 -1.14
C PRO A 62 -10.71 -16.04 -0.64
N GLN A 63 -9.57 -16.58 -0.16
CA GLN A 63 -8.50 -15.78 0.45
C GLN A 63 -7.78 -14.91 -0.58
N ALA A 64 -7.54 -15.41 -1.80
CA ALA A 64 -6.95 -14.63 -2.88
C ALA A 64 -7.77 -13.38 -3.20
N SER A 65 -9.10 -13.51 -3.34
CA SER A 65 -9.99 -12.37 -3.56
C SER A 65 -9.93 -11.33 -2.43
N LYS A 66 -9.91 -11.77 -1.16
CA LYS A 66 -9.80 -10.87 -0.01
C LYS A 66 -8.44 -10.17 0.05
N TRP A 67 -7.37 -10.89 -0.26
CA TRP A 67 -6.02 -10.34 -0.31
C TRP A 67 -5.91 -9.24 -1.37
N LYS A 68 -6.43 -9.50 -2.58
CA LYS A 68 -6.47 -8.51 -3.65
C LYS A 68 -7.26 -7.27 -3.24
N ALA A 69 -8.48 -7.45 -2.74
CA ALA A 69 -9.33 -6.34 -2.31
C ALA A 69 -8.67 -5.47 -1.23
N PHE A 70 -7.96 -6.10 -0.28
CA PHE A 70 -7.18 -5.37 0.72
C PHE A 70 -6.05 -4.56 0.08
N HIS A 71 -5.29 -5.14 -0.84
CA HIS A 71 -4.21 -4.42 -1.52
C HIS A 71 -4.71 -3.26 -2.37
N ASP A 72 -5.83 -3.43 -3.07
CA ASP A 72 -6.46 -2.35 -3.84
C ASP A 72 -6.88 -1.19 -2.90
N GLN A 73 -7.45 -1.51 -1.73
CA GLN A 73 -7.76 -0.50 -0.71
C GLN A 73 -6.52 0.21 -0.15
N VAL A 74 -5.43 -0.53 0.09
CA VAL A 74 -4.17 0.05 0.56
C VAL A 74 -3.61 1.01 -0.50
N LYS A 75 -3.57 0.61 -1.77
CA LYS A 75 -3.12 1.47 -2.86
C LYS A 75 -3.96 2.73 -2.99
N ASP A 76 -5.28 2.60 -2.95
CA ASP A 76 -6.19 3.75 -2.98
C ASP A 76 -5.93 4.71 -1.82
N TRP A 77 -5.68 4.16 -0.63
CA TRP A 77 -5.36 4.96 0.55
C TRP A 77 -4.00 5.66 0.42
N GLU A 78 -2.96 4.94 -0.02
CA GLU A 78 -1.63 5.50 -0.28
C GLU A 78 -1.69 6.62 -1.31
N TYR A 79 -2.40 6.41 -2.42
CA TYR A 79 -2.61 7.42 -3.45
C TYR A 79 -3.24 8.69 -2.88
N ARG A 80 -4.32 8.56 -2.08
CA ARG A 80 -4.99 9.71 -1.44
C ARG A 80 -4.07 10.42 -0.46
N LEU A 81 -3.27 9.67 0.30
CA LEU A 81 -2.31 10.24 1.25
C LEU A 81 -1.24 11.07 0.52
N ILE A 82 -0.61 10.48 -0.51
CA ILE A 82 0.45 11.12 -1.30
C ILE A 82 -0.09 12.36 -2.01
N THR A 83 -1.23 12.25 -2.68
CA THR A 83 -1.85 13.38 -3.41
C THR A 83 -2.26 14.51 -2.47
N SER A 84 -2.77 14.19 -1.28
CA SER A 84 -3.08 15.18 -0.25
C SER A 84 -1.82 15.91 0.23
N ALA A 85 -0.75 15.17 0.51
CA ALA A 85 0.53 15.75 0.93
C ALA A 85 1.15 16.64 -0.17
N ALA A 86 1.10 16.19 -1.42
CA ALA A 86 1.60 16.94 -2.57
C ALA A 86 0.85 18.26 -2.75
N LEU A 87 -0.48 18.25 -2.69
CA LEU A 87 -1.27 19.48 -2.78
C LEU A 87 -1.01 20.42 -1.60
N ARG A 88 -0.84 19.87 -0.38
CA ARG A 88 -0.48 20.71 0.78
C ARG A 88 0.85 21.42 0.57
N ALA A 89 1.89 20.69 0.15
CA ALA A 89 3.20 21.26 -0.15
C ALA A 89 3.11 22.32 -1.26
N TRP A 90 2.29 22.08 -2.28
CA TRP A 90 2.06 23.06 -3.35
C TRP A 90 1.35 24.32 -2.84
N PHE A 91 0.31 24.19 -2.01
CA PHE A 91 -0.34 25.35 -1.39
C PHE A 91 0.60 26.15 -0.49
N GLU A 92 1.52 25.50 0.22
CA GLU A 92 2.56 26.16 1.01
C GLU A 92 3.51 26.97 0.12
N SER A 93 3.99 26.39 -0.99
CA SER A 93 4.82 27.11 -1.96
C SER A 93 4.11 28.34 -2.55
N VAL A 94 2.84 28.22 -2.94
CA VAL A 94 2.05 29.35 -3.45
C VAL A 94 1.84 30.40 -2.37
N ALA A 95 1.50 29.99 -1.15
CA ALA A 95 1.29 30.88 -0.02
C ALA A 95 2.54 31.72 0.31
N GLU A 96 3.73 31.10 0.28
CA GLU A 96 5.01 31.79 0.45
C GLU A 96 5.23 32.86 -0.62
N SER A 97 4.96 32.53 -1.90
CA SER A 97 5.12 33.49 -3.00
C SER A 97 4.14 34.67 -2.96
N GLU A 98 2.95 34.46 -2.41
CA GLU A 98 1.88 35.47 -2.37
C GLU A 98 1.78 36.22 -1.04
N GLY A 99 2.57 35.83 -0.02
CA GLY A 99 2.46 36.39 1.33
C GLY A 99 1.12 36.10 2.00
N SER A 100 0.52 34.93 1.71
CA SER A 100 -0.74 34.45 2.29
C SER A 100 -0.52 33.21 3.16
N THR A 101 -1.58 32.67 3.76
CA THR A 101 -1.52 31.35 4.43
C THR A 101 -1.92 30.23 3.46
N PRO A 102 -1.41 29.00 3.64
CA PRO A 102 -1.80 27.86 2.82
C PRO A 102 -3.31 27.59 2.86
N GLU A 103 -3.96 27.85 4.00
CA GLU A 103 -5.41 27.69 4.17
C GLU A 103 -6.19 28.71 3.33
N ALA A 104 -5.71 29.96 3.26
CA ALA A 104 -6.33 30.99 2.43
C ALA A 104 -6.20 30.67 0.94
N VAL A 105 -5.02 30.19 0.52
CA VAL A 105 -4.77 29.73 -0.86
C VAL A 105 -5.66 28.53 -1.20
N SER A 106 -5.69 27.52 -0.33
CA SER A 106 -6.54 26.34 -0.50
C SER A 106 -8.01 26.74 -0.60
N LYS A 107 -8.51 27.60 0.30
CA LYS A 107 -9.90 28.06 0.28
C LYS A 107 -10.24 28.86 -0.99
N ARG A 108 -9.31 29.67 -1.49
CA ARG A 108 -9.50 30.43 -2.73
C ARG A 108 -9.54 29.51 -3.95
N LEU A 109 -8.66 28.52 -4.01
CA LEU A 109 -8.49 27.65 -5.18
C LEU A 109 -9.47 26.48 -5.21
N LEU A 110 -9.83 25.94 -4.04
CA LEU A 110 -10.76 24.84 -3.92
C LEU A 110 -12.19 25.28 -3.57
N GLY A 111 -12.38 26.57 -3.26
CA GLY A 111 -13.57 27.16 -2.65
C GLY A 111 -14.91 26.61 -3.12
N THR A 112 -15.79 26.39 -2.15
CA THR A 112 -16.98 25.55 -2.28
C THR A 112 -18.22 26.27 -1.74
N GLU A 113 -18.48 27.47 -2.23
CA GLU A 113 -19.73 28.13 -1.89
C GLU A 113 -20.87 27.33 -2.53
N VAL A 114 -21.87 26.95 -1.73
CA VAL A 114 -23.05 26.19 -2.17
C VAL A 114 -24.25 27.06 -1.86
N SER A 115 -25.02 27.38 -2.89
CA SER A 115 -26.19 28.25 -2.75
C SER A 115 -27.36 27.50 -2.10
N ASP A 116 -28.27 28.25 -1.49
CA ASP A 116 -29.51 27.67 -0.95
C ASP A 116 -30.37 27.01 -2.03
N ASP A 117 -30.35 27.56 -3.24
CA ASP A 117 -31.08 27.02 -4.39
C ASP A 117 -30.55 25.64 -4.80
N GLU A 118 -29.23 25.43 -4.72
CA GLU A 118 -28.60 24.14 -5.02
C GLU A 118 -28.94 23.09 -3.96
N VAL A 119 -28.96 23.50 -2.69
CA VAL A 119 -29.36 22.62 -1.58
C VAL A 119 -30.82 22.20 -1.72
N ALA A 120 -31.69 23.14 -2.07
CA ALA A 120 -33.11 22.87 -2.34
C ALA A 120 -33.29 21.95 -3.56
N ALA A 121 -32.59 22.23 -4.66
CA ALA A 121 -32.65 21.41 -5.86
C ALA A 121 -32.18 19.97 -5.61
N PHE A 122 -31.10 19.79 -4.84
CA PHE A 122 -30.60 18.47 -4.46
C PHE A 122 -31.63 17.71 -3.61
N TYR A 123 -32.24 18.37 -2.62
CA TYR A 123 -33.28 17.75 -1.81
C TYR A 123 -34.48 17.32 -2.65
N SER A 124 -35.00 18.21 -3.50
CA SER A 124 -36.14 17.91 -4.37
C SER A 124 -35.86 16.74 -5.32
N ALA A 125 -34.64 16.63 -5.86
CA ALA A 125 -34.25 15.52 -6.73
C ALA A 125 -34.13 14.18 -6.01
N ASN A 126 -33.94 14.17 -4.68
CA ASN A 126 -33.68 12.97 -3.88
C ASN A 126 -34.72 12.74 -2.78
N GLN A 127 -35.85 13.46 -2.81
CA GLN A 127 -36.82 13.48 -1.73
C GLN A 127 -37.34 12.08 -1.37
N ASP A 128 -37.54 11.21 -2.36
CA ASP A 128 -38.02 9.83 -2.13
C ASP A 128 -37.02 8.96 -1.35
N GLN A 129 -35.73 9.30 -1.41
CA GLN A 129 -34.67 8.60 -0.71
C GLN A 129 -34.40 9.22 0.68
N LEU A 130 -34.55 10.54 0.77
CA LEU A 130 -34.32 11.32 1.97
C LEU A 130 -35.56 11.28 2.87
N LYS A 131 -35.59 10.32 3.79
CA LYS A 131 -36.73 10.08 4.73
C LYS A 131 -36.82 11.09 5.89
N ALA A 132 -36.40 12.34 5.68
CA ALA A 132 -36.41 13.39 6.69
C ALA A 132 -36.73 14.75 6.03
N PRO A 133 -37.36 15.69 6.75
CA PRO A 133 -37.76 16.97 6.18
C PRO A 133 -36.56 17.86 5.82
N TYR A 134 -36.75 18.72 4.82
CA TYR A 134 -35.72 19.63 4.30
C TYR A 134 -35.04 20.47 5.40
N SER A 135 -35.79 20.97 6.38
CA SER A 135 -35.25 21.78 7.48
C SER A 135 -34.22 21.03 8.33
N GLU A 136 -34.34 19.70 8.46
CA GLU A 136 -33.40 18.87 9.21
C GLU A 136 -32.18 18.49 8.37
N LEU A 137 -32.34 18.39 7.04
CA LEU A 137 -31.28 17.97 6.13
C LEU A 137 -30.54 19.12 5.44
N ARG A 138 -31.03 20.36 5.49
CA ARG A 138 -30.46 21.48 4.74
C ARG A 138 -28.95 21.65 4.98
N ASP A 139 -28.53 21.68 6.24
CA ASP A 139 -27.12 21.90 6.57
C ASP A 139 -26.24 20.69 6.25
N SER A 140 -26.77 19.46 6.39
CA SER A 140 -26.04 18.24 6.03
C SER A 140 -25.88 18.10 4.51
N ILE A 141 -26.93 18.43 3.74
CA ILE A 141 -26.87 18.50 2.28
C ILE A 141 -25.88 19.57 1.84
N ARG A 142 -25.93 20.78 2.43
CA ARG A 142 -24.96 21.84 2.11
C ARG A 142 -23.53 21.37 2.36
N ALA A 143 -23.25 20.77 3.51
CA ALA A 143 -21.93 20.27 3.84
C ALA A 143 -21.48 19.15 2.89
N ALA A 144 -22.39 18.24 2.52
CA ALA A 144 -22.10 17.17 1.56
C ALA A 144 -21.80 17.71 0.15
N LEU A 145 -22.59 18.67 -0.33
CA LEU A 145 -22.37 19.33 -1.61
C LEU A 145 -21.06 20.12 -1.63
N ALA A 146 -20.76 20.84 -0.55
CA ALA A 146 -19.52 21.60 -0.43
C ALA A 146 -18.31 20.65 -0.46
N ARG A 147 -18.34 19.57 0.32
CA ARG A 147 -17.29 18.56 0.31
C ARG A 147 -17.13 17.90 -1.06
N HIS A 148 -18.23 17.56 -1.73
CA HIS A 148 -18.19 16.98 -3.07
C HIS A 148 -17.53 17.91 -4.09
N ARG A 149 -17.85 19.22 -4.04
CA ARG A 149 -17.17 20.24 -4.86
C ARG A 149 -15.70 20.36 -4.53
N GLU A 150 -15.35 20.34 -3.24
CA GLU A 150 -13.95 20.38 -2.82
C GLU A 150 -13.17 19.22 -3.43
N ASP A 151 -13.73 18.00 -3.34
CA ASP A 151 -13.11 16.79 -3.88
C ASP A 151 -12.95 16.87 -5.41
N GLN A 152 -13.96 17.40 -6.12
CA GLN A 152 -13.90 17.64 -7.57
C GLN A 152 -12.84 18.67 -7.95
N ASN A 153 -12.82 19.82 -7.27
CA ASN A 153 -11.84 20.88 -7.50
C ASN A 153 -10.42 20.40 -7.18
N ARG A 154 -10.27 19.61 -6.11
CA ARG A 154 -9.01 18.99 -5.72
C ARG A 154 -8.51 18.03 -6.80
N ALA A 155 -9.37 17.17 -7.32
CA ALA A 155 -9.02 16.24 -8.40
C ALA A 155 -8.65 16.99 -9.69
N ALA A 156 -9.42 18.00 -10.07
CA ALA A 156 -9.14 18.82 -11.25
C ALA A 156 -7.83 19.60 -11.13
N LEU A 157 -7.53 20.16 -9.95
CA LEU A 157 -6.27 20.83 -9.67
C LEU A 157 -5.10 19.85 -9.74
N LEU A 158 -5.23 18.68 -9.13
CA LEU A 158 -4.21 17.64 -9.18
C LEU A 158 -3.90 17.23 -10.63
N GLU A 159 -4.93 16.98 -11.44
CA GLU A 159 -4.78 16.63 -12.86
C GLU A 159 -4.10 17.75 -13.65
N LYS A 160 -4.46 19.01 -13.37
CA LYS A 160 -3.81 20.18 -13.98
C LYS A 160 -2.32 20.23 -13.64
N LEU A 161 -1.96 20.07 -12.37
CA LEU A 161 -0.55 20.10 -11.92
C LEU A 161 0.27 18.96 -12.53
N ILE A 162 -0.32 17.77 -12.69
CA ILE A 162 0.33 16.63 -13.36
C ILE A 162 0.54 16.93 -14.83
N ARG A 163 -0.48 17.45 -15.51
CA ARG A 163 -0.43 17.78 -16.95
C ARG A 163 0.59 18.88 -17.24
N GLU A 164 0.72 19.85 -16.35
CA GLU A 164 1.69 20.95 -16.45
C GLU A 164 3.12 20.52 -16.06
N GLY A 165 3.31 19.29 -15.56
CA GLY A 165 4.61 18.79 -15.10
C GLY A 165 5.09 19.40 -13.79
N VAL A 166 4.22 20.14 -13.09
CA VAL A 166 4.50 20.73 -11.77
C VAL A 166 4.50 19.64 -10.69
N LEU A 167 3.66 18.61 -10.86
CA LEU A 167 3.59 17.46 -9.97
C LEU A 167 3.85 16.18 -10.76
N ASP A 168 4.78 15.34 -10.28
CA ASP A 168 4.96 13.98 -10.77
C ASP A 168 4.59 12.99 -9.66
N ILE A 169 3.75 12.02 -10.00
CA ILE A 169 3.32 10.95 -9.07
C ILE A 169 3.84 9.64 -9.66
N PRO A 170 4.67 8.88 -8.91
CA PRO A 170 5.19 7.60 -9.38
C PRO A 170 4.04 6.68 -9.80
N THR A 171 4.23 5.97 -10.92
CA THR A 171 3.20 5.11 -11.52
C THR A 171 2.76 3.97 -10.61
N GLU A 172 3.60 3.56 -9.66
CA GLU A 172 3.30 2.50 -8.69
C GLU A 172 2.16 2.86 -7.72
N TYR A 173 1.88 4.16 -7.55
CA TYR A 173 0.82 4.66 -6.68
C TYR A 173 -0.46 5.02 -7.44
N LYS A 174 -0.48 4.96 -8.77
CA LYS A 174 -1.69 5.26 -9.54
C LYS A 174 -2.65 4.06 -9.45
N PRO A 175 -3.94 4.28 -9.13
CA PRO A 175 -4.94 3.22 -9.09
C PRO A 175 -5.24 2.63 -10.48
#